data_AF-A0A940WYS2-F1
#
_entry.id   AF-A0A940WYS2-F1
#
_cell.length_a   1.000
_cell.length_b   1.000
_cell.length_c   1.000
_cell.angle_alpha   90.00
_cell.angle_beta   90.00
_cell.angle_gamma   90.00
#
_symmetry.space_group_name_H-M   'P 1'
#
loop_
_entity.id
_entity.type
_entity.pdbx_description
1 polymer ?
#
loop_
_entity_poly.entity_id
_entity_poly.type
_entity_poly.pdbx_seq_one_letter_code
_entity_poly.pdbx_strand_id
1 'polypeptide(L)'
;MNISTELFLWLNKQTDIQSHNVDLIDGFLFMLQKINRHQSIRLISDQQIHPRFWRSHDRTFGYKLMTKNKKNKNAHLYQFYLDVAFAEQFIQMEQESIRVTEKGKCFLEKEKEEQLDLLFTYIW
;
A
#
# COMPACT_ATOMS: atom_id res chain seq x y z
N MET A 1 1.74 6.79 14.14
CA MET A 1 2.33 7.05 12.81
C MET A 1 1.87 8.44 12.38
N ASN A 2 2.77 9.39 12.12
CA ASN A 2 2.34 10.69 11.58
C ASN A 2 2.25 10.56 10.06
N ILE A 3 1.05 10.58 9.52
CA ILE A 3 0.89 10.68 8.08
C ILE A 3 1.47 11.98 7.59
N SER A 4 2.30 11.88 6.55
CA SER A 4 2.79 13.05 5.86
C SER A 4 1.60 13.86 5.38
N THR A 5 1.56 15.15 5.72
CA THR A 5 0.58 16.11 5.20
C THR A 5 0.46 16.02 3.67
N GLU A 6 1.52 15.58 2.99
CA GLU A 6 1.55 15.33 1.55
C GLU A 6 0.65 14.18 1.08
N LEU A 7 0.56 13.06 1.81
CA LEU A 7 -0.35 11.95 1.49
C LEU A 7 -1.80 12.39 1.66
N PHE A 8 -2.10 13.13 2.73
CA PHE A 8 -3.44 13.69 2.97
C PHE A 8 -3.83 14.70 1.88
N LEU A 9 -2.92 15.60 1.50
CA LEU A 9 -3.12 16.54 0.38
C LEU A 9 -3.24 15.82 -0.98
N TRP A 10 -2.60 14.65 -1.14
CA TRP A 10 -2.75 13.83 -2.33
C TRP A 10 -4.13 13.15 -2.36
N LEU A 11 -4.55 12.52 -1.26
CA LEU A 11 -5.89 11.93 -1.11
C LEU A 11 -6.99 12.96 -1.36
N ASN A 12 -6.88 14.15 -0.74
CA ASN A 12 -7.86 15.22 -0.91
C ASN A 12 -7.95 15.77 -2.35
N LYS A 13 -6.85 15.71 -3.11
CA LYS A 13 -6.86 16.06 -4.54
C LYS A 13 -7.52 14.99 -5.41
N GLN A 14 -7.67 13.77 -4.91
CA GLN A 14 -8.39 12.69 -5.60
C GLN A 14 -9.88 12.64 -5.20
N THR A 15 -10.25 13.10 -3.98
CA THR A 15 -11.64 13.08 -3.48
C THR A 15 -12.56 14.13 -4.11
N ASP A 16 -12.03 15.18 -4.73
CA ASP A 16 -12.83 16.22 -5.41
C ASP A 16 -13.52 15.70 -6.69
N ILE A 17 -13.23 14.47 -7.10
CA ILE A 17 -13.86 13.76 -8.22
C ILE A 17 -14.43 12.45 -7.66
N GLN A 18 -15.75 12.39 -7.50
CA GLN A 18 -16.56 11.39 -6.77
C GLN A 18 -16.40 9.88 -7.14
N SER A 19 -15.31 9.48 -7.79
CA SER A 19 -15.05 8.10 -8.27
C SER A 19 -13.73 7.46 -7.78
N HIS A 20 -12.90 8.13 -6.97
CA HIS A 20 -11.50 7.69 -6.75
C HIS A 20 -11.14 7.21 -5.32
N ASN A 21 -12.08 7.19 -4.36
CA ASN A 21 -11.86 6.49 -3.05
C ASN A 21 -11.60 4.98 -3.22
N VAL A 22 -11.99 4.45 -4.38
CA VAL A 22 -11.75 3.08 -4.85
C VAL A 22 -10.24 2.80 -5.01
N ASP A 23 -9.41 3.80 -5.33
CA ASP A 23 -8.00 3.57 -5.69
C ASP A 23 -7.07 3.30 -4.48
N LEU A 24 -7.37 3.82 -3.28
CA LEU A 24 -6.51 3.62 -2.11
C LEU A 24 -6.57 2.16 -1.62
N ILE A 25 -7.78 1.65 -1.40
CA ILE A 25 -7.99 0.25 -1.00
C ILE A 25 -7.53 -0.67 -2.11
N ASP A 26 -7.95 -0.42 -3.35
CA ASP A 26 -7.62 -1.34 -4.44
C ASP A 26 -6.09 -1.41 -4.63
N GLY A 27 -5.39 -0.29 -4.42
CA GLY A 27 -3.93 -0.26 -4.36
C GLY A 27 -3.35 -1.06 -3.19
N PHE A 28 -3.91 -0.95 -1.98
CA PHE A 28 -3.47 -1.70 -0.81
C PHE A 28 -3.70 -3.21 -0.97
N LEU A 29 -4.89 -3.60 -1.42
CA LEU A 29 -5.26 -4.98 -1.69
C LEU A 29 -4.40 -5.57 -2.80
N PHE A 30 -4.16 -4.82 -3.89
CA PHE A 30 -3.28 -5.28 -4.96
C PHE A 30 -1.87 -5.59 -4.42
N MET A 31 -1.35 -4.76 -3.51
CA MET A 31 -0.06 -4.99 -2.86
C MET A 31 -0.09 -6.28 -2.02
N LEU A 32 -1.07 -6.45 -1.13
CA LEU A 32 -1.19 -7.65 -0.28
C LEU A 32 -1.40 -8.93 -1.10
N GLN A 33 -2.31 -8.90 -2.07
CA GLN A 33 -2.58 -10.03 -2.97
C GLN A 33 -1.32 -10.39 -3.78
N LYS A 34 -0.54 -9.41 -4.20
CA LYS A 34 0.71 -9.64 -4.91
C LYS A 34 1.75 -10.32 -4.02
N ILE A 35 1.92 -9.86 -2.77
CA ILE A 35 2.81 -10.53 -1.81
C ILE A 35 2.33 -11.97 -1.57
N ASN A 36 1.02 -12.15 -1.35
CA ASN A 36 0.42 -13.47 -1.12
C ASN A 36 0.69 -14.42 -2.31
N ARG A 37 0.49 -13.95 -3.55
CA ARG A 37 0.72 -14.76 -4.75
C ARG A 37 2.18 -15.14 -4.94
N HIS A 38 3.11 -14.22 -4.67
CA HIS A 38 4.54 -14.49 -4.83
C HIS A 38 5.16 -15.23 -3.65
N GLN A 39 4.42 -15.42 -2.55
CA GLN A 39 4.81 -16.11 -1.32
C GLN A 39 5.98 -15.49 -0.55
N SER A 40 6.90 -14.81 -1.22
CA SER A 40 8.02 -14.09 -0.62
C SER A 40 8.42 -12.92 -1.52
N ILE A 41 8.48 -11.72 -0.95
CA ILE A 41 8.98 -10.53 -1.64
C ILE A 41 10.24 -10.04 -0.95
N ARG A 42 11.33 -9.94 -1.72
CA ARG A 42 12.63 -9.51 -1.21
C ARG A 42 12.63 -8.03 -0.82
N LEU A 43 13.17 -7.74 0.35
CA LEU A 43 13.48 -6.40 0.84
C LEU A 43 14.85 -5.94 0.33
N ILE A 44 15.00 -4.64 0.10
CA ILE A 44 16.28 -4.02 -0.26
C ILE A 44 16.95 -3.31 0.92
N SER A 45 16.17 -3.04 1.97
CA SER A 45 16.58 -2.49 3.26
C SER A 45 15.43 -2.68 4.25
N ASP A 46 15.61 -2.28 5.51
CA ASP A 46 14.57 -2.38 6.54
C ASP A 46 13.24 -1.80 6.05
N GLN A 47 12.24 -2.68 5.94
CA GLN A 47 10.87 -2.36 5.53
C GLN A 47 10.74 -1.68 4.16
N GLN A 48 11.72 -1.82 3.26
CA GLN A 48 11.63 -1.31 1.89
C GLN A 48 11.65 -2.43 0.86
N ILE A 49 10.59 -2.47 0.04
CA ILE A 49 10.54 -3.36 -1.12
C ILE A 49 11.25 -2.72 -2.32
N HIS A 50 11.94 -3.55 -3.10
CA HIS A 50 12.57 -3.13 -4.36
C HIS A 50 11.57 -2.37 -5.28
N PRO A 51 11.92 -1.20 -5.87
CA PRO A 51 11.03 -0.40 -6.72
C PRO A 51 10.35 -1.14 -7.88
N ARG A 52 11.01 -2.18 -8.40
CA ARG A 52 10.44 -3.08 -9.43
C ARG A 52 9.11 -3.71 -9.00
N PHE A 53 8.91 -3.96 -7.71
CA PHE A 53 7.65 -4.47 -7.19
C PHE A 53 6.49 -3.51 -7.50
N TRP A 54 6.70 -2.21 -7.36
CA TRP A 54 5.68 -1.18 -7.57
C TRP A 54 5.37 -0.89 -9.03
N ARG A 55 6.23 -1.29 -9.98
CA ARG A 55 5.99 -1.03 -11.42
C ARG A 55 4.66 -1.58 -11.95
N SER A 56 4.22 -2.74 -11.46
CA SER A 56 2.92 -3.29 -11.86
C SER A 56 1.77 -2.53 -11.19
N HIS A 57 1.97 -2.08 -9.94
CA HIS A 57 1.02 -1.22 -9.22
C HIS A 57 0.79 0.07 -10.01
N ASP A 58 1.88 0.73 -10.41
CA ASP A 58 1.84 1.97 -11.17
C ASP A 58 1.10 1.83 -12.50
N ARG A 59 1.32 0.70 -13.18
CA ARG A 59 0.66 0.40 -14.46
C ARG A 59 -0.83 0.16 -14.26
N THR A 60 -1.21 -0.59 -13.23
CA THR A 60 -2.61 -0.96 -12.97
C THR A 60 -3.45 0.25 -12.61
N PHE A 61 -2.95 1.16 -11.77
CA PHE A 61 -3.71 2.29 -11.25
C PHE A 61 -3.49 3.62 -12.01
N GLY A 62 -2.90 3.57 -13.22
CA GLY A 62 -2.72 4.77 -14.07
C GLY A 62 -1.80 5.85 -13.49
N TYR A 63 -1.10 5.49 -12.43
CA TYR A 63 -0.12 6.22 -11.69
C TYR A 63 1.05 6.63 -12.61
N LYS A 64 1.03 7.88 -13.14
CA LYS A 64 2.14 8.52 -13.89
C LYS A 64 3.33 8.86 -12.97
N LEU A 65 3.84 7.86 -12.25
CA LEU A 65 4.62 8.02 -11.01
C LEU A 65 6.15 7.89 -11.16
N MET A 66 6.65 7.47 -12.34
CA MET A 66 8.10 7.44 -12.65
C MET A 66 8.55 8.53 -13.63
N THR A 67 7.92 9.72 -13.60
CA THR A 67 8.53 10.90 -14.23
C THR A 67 9.59 11.49 -13.28
N LYS A 68 10.77 11.83 -13.81
CA LYS A 68 12.02 12.17 -13.09
C LYS A 68 11.91 13.15 -11.90
N ASN A 69 10.82 13.90 -11.75
CA ASN A 69 10.65 14.96 -10.73
C ASN A 69 9.63 14.64 -9.61
N LYS A 70 8.98 13.46 -9.57
CA LYS A 70 7.91 13.13 -8.58
C LYS A 70 8.24 12.00 -7.60
N LYS A 71 9.51 11.62 -7.44
CA LYS A 71 9.93 10.46 -6.64
C LYS A 71 9.46 10.48 -5.17
N ASN A 72 9.29 11.65 -4.55
CA ASN A 72 9.02 11.73 -3.10
C ASN A 72 7.55 11.42 -2.74
N LYS A 73 6.57 11.88 -3.52
CA LYS A 73 5.15 11.75 -3.15
C LYS A 73 4.65 10.30 -3.13
N ASN A 74 5.24 9.44 -3.97
CA ASN A 74 4.81 8.05 -4.11
C ASN A 74 5.54 7.12 -3.14
N ALA A 75 6.73 7.50 -2.69
CA ALA A 75 7.40 6.82 -1.59
C ALA A 75 6.50 6.85 -0.35
N HIS A 76 5.79 7.96 -0.10
CA HIS A 76 4.86 8.07 1.03
C HIS A 76 3.64 7.14 0.93
N LEU A 77 3.06 6.95 -0.27
CA LEU A 77 1.92 6.02 -0.44
C LEU A 77 2.35 4.56 -0.25
N TYR A 78 3.45 4.14 -0.87
CA TYR A 78 3.94 2.77 -0.72
C TYR A 78 4.43 2.50 0.69
N GLN A 79 5.08 3.49 1.31
CA GLN A 79 5.48 3.40 2.71
C GLN A 79 4.25 3.28 3.59
N PHE A 80 3.22 4.10 3.40
CA PHE A 80 1.94 3.98 4.10
C PHE A 80 1.34 2.57 3.98
N TYR A 81 1.35 1.98 2.79
CA TYR A 81 0.86 0.62 2.60
C TYR A 81 1.67 -0.42 3.41
N LEU A 82 3.00 -0.32 3.41
CA LEU A 82 3.83 -1.24 4.17
C LEU A 82 3.68 -1.03 5.68
N ASP A 83 3.67 0.22 6.09
CA ASP A 83 3.48 0.68 7.45
C ASP A 83 2.20 0.11 8.07
N VAL A 84 1.05 0.27 7.38
CA VAL A 84 -0.23 -0.30 7.83
C VAL A 84 -0.17 -1.82 7.82
N ALA A 85 0.39 -2.44 6.78
CA ALA A 85 0.46 -3.89 6.70
C ALA A 85 1.34 -4.50 7.80
N PHE A 86 2.41 -3.83 8.22
CA PHE A 86 3.24 -4.22 9.35
C PHE A 86 2.55 -3.95 10.69
N ALA A 87 1.94 -2.77 10.88
CA ALA A 87 1.23 -2.42 12.10
C ALA A 87 0.08 -3.39 12.40
N GLU A 88 -0.67 -3.77 11.36
CA GLU A 88 -1.73 -4.75 11.46
C GLU A 88 -1.26 -6.20 11.41
N GLN A 89 0.05 -6.45 11.31
CA GLN A 89 0.62 -7.80 11.20
C GLN A 89 0.03 -8.60 10.03
N PHE A 90 -0.42 -7.93 8.96
CA PHE A 90 -0.85 -8.59 7.72
C PHE A 90 0.33 -9.15 6.94
N ILE A 91 1.50 -8.54 7.11
CA ILE A 91 2.76 -9.06 6.61
C ILE A 91 3.73 -9.24 7.77
N GLN A 92 4.63 -10.20 7.63
CA GLN A 92 5.74 -10.43 8.54
C GLN A 92 7.05 -10.49 7.77
N MET A 93 8.13 -10.12 8.45
CA MET A 93 9.47 -10.24 7.91
C MET A 93 10.05 -11.62 8.25
N GLU A 94 10.54 -12.31 7.23
CA GLU A 94 11.32 -13.55 7.33
C GLU A 94 12.66 -13.31 6.64
N GLN A 95 13.71 -13.15 7.44
CA GLN A 95 15.07 -12.82 6.99
C GLN A 95 15.08 -11.52 6.14
N GLU A 96 15.41 -11.62 4.85
CA GLU A 96 15.42 -10.50 3.90
C GLU A 96 14.14 -10.44 3.04
N SER A 97 13.04 -11.04 3.51
CA SER A 97 11.81 -11.10 2.74
C SER A 97 10.58 -10.84 3.58
N ILE A 98 9.49 -10.46 2.93
CA ILE A 98 8.17 -10.35 3.55
C ILE A 98 7.23 -11.39 2.99
N ARG A 99 6.32 -11.84 3.86
CA ARG A 99 5.24 -12.77 3.53
C ARG A 99 3.94 -12.30 4.16
N VAL A 100 2.82 -12.66 3.53
CA VAL A 100 1.49 -12.44 4.11
C VAL A 100 1.25 -13.45 5.23
N THR A 101 0.82 -12.96 6.39
CA THR A 101 0.47 -13.80 7.55
C THR A 101 -0.94 -14.37 7.38
N GLU A 102 -1.35 -15.26 8.29
CA GLU A 102 -2.74 -15.73 8.30
C GLU A 102 -3.74 -14.59 8.54
N LYS A 103 -3.41 -13.64 9.44
CA LYS A 103 -4.22 -12.43 9.66
C LYS A 103 -4.38 -11.62 8.37
N GLY A 104 -3.31 -11.49 7.59
CA GLY A 104 -3.34 -10.81 6.30
C GLY A 104 -4.20 -11.53 5.26
N LYS A 105 -4.24 -12.87 5.27
CA LYS A 105 -5.15 -13.63 4.40
C LYS A 105 -6.61 -13.45 4.80
N CYS A 106 -6.92 -13.55 6.10
CA CYS A 106 -8.28 -13.28 6.59
C CYS A 106 -8.73 -11.87 6.24
N PHE A 107 -7.83 -10.88 6.29
CA PHE A 107 -8.15 -9.51 5.87
C PHE A 107 -8.53 -9.41 4.39
N LEU A 108 -7.87 -10.18 3.51
CA LEU A 108 -8.20 -10.21 2.07
C LEU A 108 -9.60 -10.77 1.79
N GLU A 109 -10.20 -11.50 2.73
CA GLU A 109 -11.54 -12.09 2.63
C GLU A 109 -12.63 -11.20 3.23
N LYS A 110 -12.26 -10.11 3.90
CA LYS A 110 -13.23 -9.15 4.48
C LYS A 110 -13.96 -8.35 3.41
N GLU A 111 -15.12 -7.84 3.81
CA GLU A 111 -15.88 -6.89 2.99
C GLU A 111 -15.10 -5.60 2.75
N LYS A 112 -15.31 -4.98 1.59
CA LYS A 112 -14.57 -3.79 1.16
C LYS A 112 -14.73 -2.61 2.14
N GLU A 113 -15.90 -2.48 2.77
CA GLU A 113 -16.18 -1.45 3.77
C GLU A 113 -15.30 -1.62 5.01
N GLU A 114 -15.17 -2.84 5.54
CA GLU A 114 -14.29 -3.11 6.69
C GLU A 114 -12.82 -2.85 6.36
N GLN A 115 -12.41 -3.14 5.12
CA GLN A 115 -11.05 -2.87 4.64
C GLN A 115 -10.78 -1.36 4.51
N LEU A 116 -11.77 -0.59 4.04
CA LEU A 116 -11.74 0.88 3.96
C LEU A 116 -11.55 1.48 5.34
N ASP A 117 -12.43 1.10 6.27
CA ASP A 117 -12.51 1.67 7.60
C ASP A 117 -11.19 1.49 8.34
N LEU A 118 -10.60 0.30 8.24
CA LEU A 118 -9.29 0.03 8.80
C LEU A 118 -8.24 0.99 8.23
N LEU A 119 -8.15 1.17 6.92
CA LEU A 119 -7.16 2.07 6.32
C LEU A 119 -7.37 3.52 6.76
N PHE A 120 -8.61 3.94 6.96
CA PHE A 120 -8.91 5.30 7.44
C PHE A 120 -8.53 5.52 8.91
N THR A 121 -8.52 4.50 9.77
CA THR A 121 -8.03 4.65 11.16
C THR A 121 -6.55 5.03 11.25
N TYR A 122 -5.78 4.76 10.19
CA TYR A 122 -4.39 5.18 10.11
C TYR A 122 -4.24 6.57 9.52
N ILE A 123 -5.30 7.11 8.89
CA ILE A 123 -5.36 8.43 8.22
C ILE A 123 -5.76 9.57 9.15
N TRP A 124 -6.65 9.30 10.08
CA TRP A 124 -7.24 10.25 11.04
C TRP A 124 -6.75 10.00 12.46
#